data_AF-A0A959SGB7-F1
#
_entry.id   AF-A0A959SGB7-F1
#
_cell.length_a   1.000
_cell.length_b   1.000
_cell.length_c   1.000
_cell.angle_alpha   90.00
_cell.angle_beta   90.00
_cell.angle_gamma   90.00
#
_symmetry.space_group_name_H-M   'P 1'
#
loop_
_entity.id
_entity.type
_entity.pdbx_description
1 polymer ?
#
loop_
_entity_poly.entity_id
_entity_poly.type
_entity_poly.pdbx_seq_one_letter_code
_entity_poly.pdbx_strand_id
1 'polypeptide(L)'
;MPDTRTAQREHYNAARLRSHTWDQLKLAAMDLNEGRATPAEVEALLNDLMRLERYWAFPGRDTVRRLQGLLEEKEYAGLRQAVNHVVRTLSSGAFRSDPG
;
A
#
# COMPACT_ATOMS: atom_id res chain seq x y z
N MET A 1 -33.58 2.85 -0.11
CA MET A 1 -32.60 3.89 -0.47
C MET A 1 -31.46 3.77 0.53
N PRO A 2 -30.26 3.30 0.16
CA PRO A 2 -29.13 3.31 1.09
C PRO A 2 -28.78 4.76 1.45
N ASP A 3 -28.62 5.00 2.73
CA ASP A 3 -28.44 6.32 3.32
C ASP A 3 -27.04 6.87 2.99
N THR A 4 -26.96 7.99 2.27
CA THR A 4 -25.73 8.57 1.72
C THR A 4 -24.65 8.80 2.80
N ARG A 5 -25.05 8.98 4.06
CA ARG A 5 -24.14 9.12 5.21
C ARG A 5 -23.38 7.84 5.56
N THR A 6 -23.97 6.67 5.33
CA THR A 6 -23.32 5.37 5.61
C THR A 6 -22.23 5.11 4.59
N ALA A 7 -22.53 5.30 3.30
CA ALA A 7 -21.53 5.17 2.22
C ALA A 7 -20.34 6.12 2.43
N GLN A 8 -20.58 7.38 2.81
CA GLN A 8 -19.50 8.34 3.11
C GLN A 8 -18.60 7.91 4.27
N ARG A 9 -19.19 7.35 5.35
CA ARG A 9 -18.42 6.84 6.49
C ARG A 9 -17.59 5.62 6.12
N GLU A 10 -18.15 4.70 5.34
CA GLU A 10 -17.43 3.52 4.84
C GLU A 10 -16.25 3.90 3.95
N HIS A 11 -16.45 4.85 3.02
CA HIS A 11 -15.36 5.37 2.17
C HIS A 11 -14.25 6.03 2.99
N TYR A 12 -14.60 6.86 3.97
CA TYR A 12 -13.62 7.50 4.85
C TYR A 12 -12.82 6.48 5.66
N ASN A 13 -13.49 5.48 6.23
CA ASN A 13 -12.86 4.40 6.97
C ASN A 13 -11.93 3.57 6.07
N ALA A 14 -12.37 3.25 4.85
CA ALA A 14 -11.57 2.51 3.89
C ALA A 14 -10.32 3.29 3.44
N ALA A 15 -10.45 4.61 3.18
CA ALA A 15 -9.31 5.46 2.85
C ALA A 15 -8.30 5.58 4.00
N ARG A 16 -8.79 5.70 5.24
CA ARG A 16 -7.93 5.73 6.43
C ARG A 16 -7.22 4.40 6.67
N LEU A 17 -7.95 3.29 6.58
CA LEU A 17 -7.39 1.94 6.69
C LEU A 17 -6.30 1.74 5.65
N ARG A 18 -6.57 2.10 4.39
CA ARG A 18 -5.61 2.02 3.30
C ARG A 18 -4.32 2.79 3.58
N SER A 19 -4.41 4.06 3.95
CA SER A 19 -3.20 4.86 4.26
C SER A 19 -2.41 4.22 5.40
N HIS A 20 -3.10 3.75 6.44
CA HIS A 20 -2.47 3.07 7.56
C HIS A 20 -1.75 1.77 7.14
N THR A 21 -2.38 0.94 6.30
CA THR A 21 -1.76 -0.31 5.82
C THR A 21 -0.51 -0.02 4.98
N TRP A 22 -0.51 1.03 4.15
CA TRP A 22 0.69 1.45 3.41
C TRP A 22 1.82 1.93 4.32
N ASP A 23 1.50 2.67 5.39
CA ASP A 23 2.50 3.09 6.38
C ASP A 23 3.08 1.90 7.14
N GLN A 24 2.25 0.92 7.52
CA GLN A 24 2.71 -0.32 8.14
C GLN A 24 3.63 -1.10 7.19
N LEU A 25 3.25 -1.25 5.92
CA LEU A 25 4.08 -1.92 4.92
C LEU A 25 5.44 -1.24 4.77
N LYS A 26 5.49 0.10 4.82
CA LYS A 26 6.75 0.85 4.77
C LYS A 26 7.66 0.49 5.94
N LEU A 27 7.14 0.45 7.16
CA LEU A 27 7.92 0.08 8.35
C LEU A 27 8.40 -1.38 8.26
N ALA A 28 7.51 -2.31 7.96
CA ALA A 28 7.85 -3.73 7.82
C ALA A 28 8.90 -3.97 6.71
N ALA A 29 8.80 -3.28 5.57
CA ALA A 29 9.79 -3.37 4.50
C ALA A 29 11.15 -2.76 4.88
N MET A 30 11.17 -1.73 5.74
CA MET A 30 12.42 -1.20 6.31
C MET A 30 13.07 -2.22 7.24
N ASP A 31 12.30 -2.76 8.20
CA ASP A 31 12.80 -3.77 9.14
C ASP A 31 13.27 -5.03 8.43
N LEU A 32 12.55 -5.49 7.40
CA LEU A 32 12.95 -6.63 6.58
C LEU A 32 14.27 -6.36 5.85
N ASN A 33 14.42 -5.19 5.22
CA ASN A 33 15.66 -4.81 4.55
C ASN A 33 16.84 -4.68 5.53
N GLU A 34 16.60 -4.32 6.78
CA GLU A 34 17.62 -4.23 7.83
C GLU A 34 17.87 -5.58 8.55
N GLY A 35 17.19 -6.65 8.14
CA GLY A 35 17.33 -7.99 8.73
C GLY A 35 16.71 -8.12 10.12
N ARG A 36 15.82 -7.20 10.51
CA ARG A 36 15.13 -7.19 11.82
C ARG A 36 13.77 -7.89 11.80
N ALA A 37 13.25 -8.24 10.62
CA ALA A 37 11.96 -8.87 10.44
C ALA A 37 12.01 -10.04 9.44
N THR A 38 10.91 -10.79 9.38
CA THR A 38 10.73 -11.89 8.42
C THR A 38 9.82 -11.48 7.27
N PRO A 39 9.92 -12.12 6.08
CA PRO A 39 9.06 -11.82 4.93
C PRO A 39 7.55 -11.97 5.20
N ALA A 40 7.16 -12.80 6.18
CA ALA A 40 5.76 -13.15 6.43
C ALA A 40 4.87 -11.94 6.80
N GLU A 41 5.41 -10.98 7.56
CA GLU A 41 4.67 -9.77 7.93
C GLU A 41 4.41 -8.87 6.71
N VAL A 42 5.44 -8.70 5.87
CA VAL A 42 5.34 -7.95 4.62
C VAL A 42 4.35 -8.62 3.66
N GLU A 43 4.39 -9.95 3.55
CA GLU A 43 3.47 -10.72 2.73
C GLU A 43 2.01 -10.55 3.18
N ALA A 44 1.75 -10.60 4.48
CA ALA A 44 0.41 -10.38 5.03
C ALA A 44 -0.13 -8.98 4.67
N LEU A 45 0.70 -7.94 4.85
CA LEU A 45 0.34 -6.55 4.51
C LEU A 45 0.10 -6.35 3.01
N LEU A 46 0.90 -6.99 2.16
CA LEU A 46 0.69 -6.97 0.70
C LEU A 46 -0.63 -7.64 0.31
N ASN A 47 -1.00 -8.74 0.98
CA ASN A 47 -2.28 -9.42 0.74
C ASN A 47 -3.48 -8.58 1.19
N ASP A 48 -3.36 -7.84 2.29
CA ASP A 48 -4.36 -6.84 2.70
C ASP A 48 -4.50 -5.73 1.67
N LEU A 49 -3.39 -5.18 1.20
CA LEU A 49 -3.38 -4.14 0.17
C LEU A 49 -3.97 -4.62 -1.16
N MET A 50 -3.77 -5.88 -1.54
CA MET A 50 -4.40 -6.46 -2.74
C MET A 50 -5.93 -6.40 -2.69
N ARG A 51 -6.53 -6.56 -1.50
CA ARG A 51 -7.98 -6.41 -1.30
C ARG A 51 -8.40 -4.95 -1.33
N LEU A 52 -7.65 -4.08 -0.63
CA LEU A 52 -7.96 -2.66 -0.54
C LEU A 52 -7.83 -1.97 -1.89
N GLU A 53 -6.71 -2.11 -2.60
CA GLU A 53 -6.41 -1.43 -3.86
C GLU A 53 -7.36 -1.79 -5.02
N ARG A 54 -8.31 -2.72 -4.84
CA ARG A 54 -9.42 -2.91 -5.79
C ARG A 54 -10.27 -1.64 -5.95
N TYR A 55 -10.39 -0.83 -4.91
CA TYR A 55 -11.25 0.36 -4.92
C TYR A 55 -10.52 1.63 -5.37
N TRP A 56 -9.22 1.56 -5.69
CA TRP A 56 -8.40 2.72 -6.06
C TRP A 56 -7.68 2.49 -7.39
N ALA A 57 -7.71 3.49 -8.26
CA ALA A 57 -6.99 3.46 -9.53
C ALA A 57 -5.47 3.60 -9.35
N PHE A 58 -5.02 4.32 -8.31
CA PHE A 58 -3.61 4.53 -7.99
C PHE A 58 -3.35 4.34 -6.49
N PRO A 59 -2.27 3.63 -6.07
CA PRO A 59 -1.31 2.96 -6.93
C PRO A 59 -1.86 1.66 -7.53
N GLY A 60 -2.96 1.13 -6.99
CA GLY A 60 -3.71 0.02 -7.60
C GLY A 60 -3.06 -1.35 -7.40
N ARG A 61 -3.79 -2.39 -7.81
CA ARG A 61 -3.39 -3.79 -7.62
C ARG A 61 -2.13 -4.18 -8.37
N ASP A 62 -1.86 -3.57 -9.52
CA ASP A 62 -0.67 -3.89 -10.31
C ASP A 62 0.61 -3.46 -9.60
N THR A 63 0.57 -2.31 -8.91
CA THR A 63 1.68 -1.90 -8.04
C THR A 63 1.90 -2.91 -6.92
N VAL A 64 0.84 -3.35 -6.23
CA VAL A 64 0.97 -4.33 -5.15
C VAL A 64 1.53 -5.66 -5.67
N ARG A 65 1.09 -6.13 -6.85
CA ARG A 65 1.64 -7.35 -7.48
C ARG A 65 3.13 -7.23 -7.78
N ARG A 66 3.58 -6.07 -8.25
CA ARG A 66 5.02 -5.80 -8.46
C ARG A 66 5.80 -5.89 -7.15
N LEU A 67 5.24 -5.38 -6.04
CA LEU A 67 5.87 -5.47 -4.72
C LEU A 67 5.94 -6.93 -4.22
N GLN A 68 4.92 -7.74 -4.48
CA GLN A 68 4.94 -9.18 -4.20
C GLN A 68 6.08 -9.86 -4.96
N GLY A 69 6.28 -9.56 -6.25
CA GLY A 69 7.41 -10.08 -7.02
C GLY A 69 8.78 -9.73 -6.42
N LEU A 70 8.97 -8.49 -5.98
CA LEU A 70 10.21 -8.09 -5.29
C LEU A 70 10.43 -8.85 -3.97
N LEU A 71 9.36 -9.17 -3.24
CA LEU A 71 9.44 -9.98 -2.02
C LEU A 71 9.83 -11.43 -2.33
N GLU A 72 9.21 -12.02 -3.37
CA GLU A 72 9.49 -13.40 -3.83
C GLU A 72 10.94 -13.55 -4.33
N GLU A 73 11.45 -12.55 -5.05
CA GLU A 73 12.84 -12.48 -5.53
C GLU A 73 13.85 -12.17 -4.42
N LYS A 74 13.39 -11.88 -3.19
CA LYS A 74 14.19 -11.44 -2.04
C LYS A 74 14.93 -10.11 -2.26
N GLU A 75 14.42 -9.28 -3.18
CA GLU A 75 14.92 -7.96 -3.51
C GLU A 75 14.44 -6.91 -2.48
N TYR A 76 14.80 -7.11 -1.20
CA TYR A 76 14.28 -6.31 -0.08
C TYR A 76 14.65 -4.82 -0.16
N ALA A 77 15.83 -4.50 -0.71
CA ALA A 77 16.23 -3.11 -0.93
C ALA A 77 15.33 -2.43 -1.98
N GLY A 78 15.05 -3.13 -3.08
CA GLY A 78 14.14 -2.68 -4.12
C GLY A 78 12.70 -2.52 -3.60
N LEU A 79 12.23 -3.50 -2.81
CA LEU A 79 10.94 -3.45 -2.14
C LEU A 79 10.82 -2.21 -1.24
N ARG A 80 11.78 -2.00 -0.34
CA ARG A 80 11.82 -0.86 0.58
C ARG A 80 11.78 0.48 -0.17
N GLN A 81 12.53 0.61 -1.25
CA GLN A 81 12.55 1.83 -2.06
C GLN A 81 11.21 2.07 -2.75
N ALA A 82 10.63 1.04 -3.36
CA ALA A 82 9.35 1.13 -4.06
C ALA A 82 8.19 1.48 -3.09
N VAL A 83 8.10 0.82 -1.93
CA VAL A 83 7.09 1.13 -0.92
C VAL A 83 7.23 2.57 -0.40
N ASN A 84 8.45 3.02 -0.13
CA ASN A 84 8.71 4.40 0.30
C ASN A 84 8.25 5.43 -0.73
N HIS A 85 8.49 5.16 -2.02
CA HIS A 85 8.03 6.02 -3.10
C HIS A 85 6.50 6.10 -3.12
N VAL A 86 5.81 4.96 -3.06
CA VAL A 86 4.34 4.91 -3.03
C VAL A 86 3.77 5.71 -1.85
N VAL A 87 4.27 5.50 -0.64
CA VAL A 87 3.80 6.25 0.55
C VAL A 87 3.99 7.74 0.38
N ARG A 88 5.16 8.18 -0.11
CA ARG A 88 5.42 9.62 -0.37
C ARG A 88 4.45 10.20 -1.40
N THR A 89 4.19 9.48 -2.48
CA THR A 89 3.25 9.92 -3.53
C THR A 89 1.81 9.97 -3.02
N LEU A 90 1.42 9.03 -2.15
CA LEU A 90 0.11 9.04 -1.49
C LEU A 90 -0.03 10.24 -0.52
N SER A 91 0.97 10.50 0.30
CA SER A 91 0.96 11.61 1.28
C SER A 91 0.99 12.98 0.61
N SER A 92 1.77 13.15 -0.46
CA SER A 92 1.86 14.43 -1.18
C SER A 92 0.64 14.71 -2.07
N GLY A 93 -0.13 13.68 -2.40
CA GLY A 93 -1.23 13.80 -3.35
C GLY A 93 -0.76 14.04 -4.79
N ALA A 94 0.52 13.85 -5.10
CA ALA A 94 1.10 14.14 -6.42
C ALA A 94 0.39 13.40 -7.57
N PHE A 95 -0.16 12.21 -7.30
CA PHE A 95 -0.97 11.44 -8.25
C PHE A 95 -2.29 12.12 -8.68
N ARG A 96 -2.73 13.16 -7.99
CA ARG A 96 -3.95 13.93 -8.31
C ARG A 96 -3.67 15.13 -9.22
N SER A 97 -2.41 15.54 -9.33
CA SER A 97 -1.98 16.72 -10.06
C SER A 97 -1.41 16.39 -11.45
N ASP A 98 -1.45 15.12 -11.85
CA ASP A 98 -0.95 14.64 -13.13
C ASP A 98 -2.15 14.37 -14.06
N PRO A 99 -2.59 15.35 -14.88
CA PRO A 99 -3.45 15.08 -16.01
C PRO A 99 -2.54 14.51 -17.10
N GLY A 100 -2.40 13.17 -17.11
CA GLY A 100 -1.79 12.48 -18.25
C GLY A 100 -2.50 12.81 -19.55
#